data_AF-A0A2A5M319-F1
#
_entry.id   AF-A0A2A5M319-F1
#
_cell.length_a   1.000
_cell.length_b   1.000
_cell.length_c   1.000
_cell.angle_alpha   90.00
_cell.angle_beta   90.00
_cell.angle_gamma   90.00
#
_symmetry.space_group_name_H-M   'P 1'
#
loop_
_entity.id
_entity.type
_entity.pdbx_description
1 polymer ?
#
loop_
_entity_poly.entity_id
_entity_poly.type
_entity_poly.pdbx_seq_one_letter_code
_entity_poly.pdbx_strand_id
1 'polypeptide(L)' 'EYIPNNPVSFSEEQLSDIEKLLDKLEDDDDVQAVYTNID' A
#
# COMPACT_ATOMS: atom_id res chain seq x y z
N GLU A 1 14.61 -4.79 -2.12
CA GLU A 1 14.02 -3.52 -1.68
C GLU A 1 13.55 -2.78 -2.94
N TYR A 2 12.24 -2.54 -3.08
CA TYR A 2 11.69 -1.78 -4.19
C TYR A 2 11.55 -0.33 -3.74
N ILE A 3 12.27 0.58 -4.39
CA ILE A 3 12.23 2.00 -4.07
C ILE A 3 11.46 2.71 -5.20
N PRO A 4 10.32 3.35 -4.92
CA PRO A 4 9.56 4.07 -5.92
C PRO A 4 10.35 5.30 -6.41
N ASN A 5 10.37 5.53 -7.72
CA ASN A 5 11.05 6.71 -8.29
C ASN A 5 10.33 8.03 -7.96
N ASN A 6 9.06 7.98 -7.55
CA ASN A 6 8.24 9.12 -7.17
C ASN A 6 7.31 8.74 -5.99
N PRO A 7 7.73 8.99 -4.75
CA PRO A 7 6.86 8.88 -3.57
C PRO A 7 5.69 9.88 -3.64
N VAL A 8 4.51 9.48 -3.16
CA VAL A 8 3.30 10.29 -3.15
C VAL A 8 2.69 10.27 -1.75
N SER A 9 2.48 11.46 -1.17
CA SER A 9 1.74 11.62 0.08
C SER A 9 0.23 11.71 -0.20
N PHE A 10 -0.56 10.99 0.59
CA PHE A 10 -2.02 10.98 0.49
C PHE A 10 -2.64 11.68 1.70
N SER A 11 -3.92 12.07 1.61
CA SER A 11 -4.65 12.59 2.77
C SER A 11 -4.97 11.46 3.76
N GLU A 12 -5.25 11.80 5.03
CA GLU A 12 -5.60 10.81 6.08
C GLU A 12 -6.81 9.94 5.69
N GLU A 13 -7.81 10.54 5.03
CA GLU A 13 -8.99 9.81 4.54
C GLU A 13 -8.61 8.79 3.46
N GLN A 14 -7.73 9.17 2.52
CA GLN A 14 -7.23 8.29 1.47
C GLN A 14 -6.35 7.19 2.04
N LEU A 15 -5.50 7.51 3.02
CA LEU A 15 -4.67 6.52 3.71
C LEU A 15 -5.53 5.48 4.43
N SER A 16 -6.60 5.88 5.12
CA SER A 16 -7.53 4.94 5.77
C SER A 16 -8.17 3.95 4.78
N ASP A 17 -8.49 4.40 3.57
CA ASP A 17 -9.07 3.51 2.56
C ASP A 17 -8.02 2.64 1.87
N ILE A 18 -6.80 3.14 1.71
CA ILE A 18 -5.66 2.37 1.22
C ILE A 18 -5.26 1.31 2.26
N GLU A 19 -5.23 1.61 3.55
CA GLU A 19 -4.95 0.65 4.62
C GLU A 19 -5.91 -0.54 4.57
N LYS A 20 -7.22 -0.29 4.45
CA LYS A 20 -8.21 -1.37 4.28
C LYS A 20 -8.01 -2.20 3.01
N LEU A 21 -7.41 -1.63 1.97
CA LEU A 21 -7.08 -2.35 0.74
C LEU A 21 -5.81 -3.19 0.95
N LEU A 22 -4.80 -2.64 1.63
CA LEU A 22 -3.56 -3.35 1.95
C LEU A 22 -3.84 -4.54 2.86
N ASP A 23 -4.65 -4.38 3.91
CA ASP A 23 -5.04 -5.47 4.82
C ASP A 23 -5.62 -6.66 4.04
N LYS A 24 -6.50 -6.39 3.07
CA LYS A 24 -7.11 -7.44 2.23
C LYS A 24 -6.11 -8.15 1.33
N LEU A 25 -5.07 -7.45 0.89
CA LEU A 25 -4.03 -8.00 0.04
C LEU A 25 -3.02 -8.80 0.86
N GLU A 26 -2.77 -8.40 2.11
CA GLU A 26 -1.90 -9.14 3.04
C GLU A 26 -2.57 -10.42 3.57
N ASP A 27 -3.89 -10.41 3.72
CA ASP A 27 -4.69 -11.57 4.12
C ASP A 27 -4.90 -12.59 2.98
N ASP A 28 -4.46 -12.30 1.76
CA ASP A 28 -4.60 -13.19 0.61
C ASP A 28 -3.41 -14.16 0.54
N ASP A 29 -3.69 -15.45 0.73
CA ASP A 29 -2.70 -16.54 0.73
C ASP A 29 -1.88 -16.63 -0.57
N ASP A 30 -2.41 -16.11 -1.70
CA ASP A 30 -1.73 -16.10 -2.99
C ASP A 30 -0.80 -14.87 -3.14
N VAL A 31 -0.94 -13.85 -2.30
CA VAL A 31 -0.13 -12.63 -2.35
C VAL A 31 1.19 -12.84 -1.61
N GLN A 32 2.29 -12.74 -2.37
CA GLN A 32 3.64 -12.95 -1.82
C GLN A 32 4.29 -11.69 -1.26
N ALA A 33 3.95 -10.51 -1.80
CA ALA A 33 4.47 -9.23 -1.35
C ALA A 33 3.64 -8.07 -1.92
N VAL A 34 3.49 -7.01 -1.12
CA VAL A 34 2.83 -5.76 -1.50
C VAL A 34 3.85 -4.62 -1.46
N TYR A 35 3.85 -3.76 -2.48
CA TYR A 35 4.72 -2.59 -2.57
C TYR A 35 3.90 -1.38 -3.00
N THR A 36 4.06 -0.26 -2.31
CA THR A 36 3.38 1.00 -2.61
C THR A 36 4.40 2.11 -2.84
N ASN A 37 3.97 3.19 -3.49
CA ASN A 37 4.74 4.42 -3.64
C ASN A 37 4.28 5.49 -2.64
N ILE A 38 3.72 5.08 -1.52
CA ILE A 38 3.22 5.99 -0.47
C ILE A 38 4.42 6.47 0.34
N ASP A 39 4.44 7.76 0.63
CA ASP A 39 5.46 8.43 1.46
C ASP A 39 5.08 8.45 2.94
#